data_AF-A0A7C3PXU5-F1
#
_entry.id   AF-A0A7C3PXU5-F1
#
_cell.length_a   1.000
_cell.length_b   1.000
_cell.length_c   1.000
_cell.angle_alpha   90.00
_cell.angle_beta   90.00
_cell.angle_gamma   90.00
#
_symmetry.space_group_name_H-M   'P 1'
#
loop_
_entity.id
_entity.type
_entity.pdbx_description
1 polymer ?
#
loop_
_entity_poly.entity_id
_entity_poly.type
_entity_poly.pdbx_seq_one_letter_code
_entity_poly.pdbx_strand_id
1 'polypeptide(L)'
;MVRRAYTLIELLVAIAVIAVLAGIMTPAFLMAKEKARATMCISNLRQIGTAMFLYVQDYDGGYPHDAGPRFTPGLDVDFLNRIRAFDGTDESNRFDARPVKGLLEPYVMNDGVWYCPSMWTRTLPQSRPGTNYQVNPYLVVNNVPDPGQPHSGPVRESDIARPSSVAVFFDFYLAGKRLHRDGRNAVATDGHVKWQRNGQELIVLPWWITD
;
A
#
# COMPACT_ATOMS: atom_id res chain seq x y z
N MET A 1 52.89 16.50 -34.69
CA MET A 1 51.86 16.83 -33.68
C MET A 1 52.35 16.38 -32.32
N VAL A 2 52.56 17.30 -31.39
CA VAL A 2 52.94 16.96 -30.00
C VAL A 2 51.70 16.44 -29.28
N ARG A 3 51.68 15.16 -28.91
CA ARG A 3 50.64 14.61 -28.02
C ARG A 3 50.87 15.15 -26.62
N ARG A 4 49.90 15.89 -26.07
CA ARG A 4 49.89 16.25 -24.65
C ARG A 4 49.66 14.99 -23.83
N ALA A 5 50.65 14.58 -23.04
CA ALA A 5 50.51 13.50 -22.08
C ALA A 5 49.96 14.07 -20.77
N TYR A 6 48.95 13.40 -20.21
CA TYR A 6 48.37 13.74 -18.92
C TYR A 6 49.37 13.42 -17.81
N THR A 7 49.57 14.34 -16.87
CA THR A 7 50.41 14.08 -15.69
C THR A 7 49.66 13.23 -14.68
N LEU A 8 50.41 12.45 -13.89
CA LEU A 8 49.84 11.62 -12.82
C LEU A 8 49.09 12.48 -11.77
N ILE A 9 49.55 13.71 -11.54
CA ILE A 9 48.91 14.67 -10.63
C ILE A 9 47.55 15.13 -11.18
N GLU A 10 47.46 15.48 -12.47
CA GLU A 10 46.18 15.89 -13.08
C GLU A 10 45.14 14.76 -13.02
N LEU A 11 45.56 13.51 -13.20
CA LEU A 11 44.66 12.35 -13.08
C LEU A 11 44.19 12.17 -11.63
N LEU A 12 45.10 12.26 -10.65
CA LEU A 12 44.78 12.09 -9.24
C LEU A 12 43.84 13.18 -8.70
N VAL A 13 44.07 14.44 -9.08
CA VAL A 13 43.19 15.55 -8.67
C VAL A 13 41.80 15.38 -9.28
N ALA A 14 41.71 14.96 -10.56
CA ALA A 14 40.43 14.75 -11.22
C ALA A 14 39.58 13.67 -10.53
N ILE A 15 40.17 12.51 -10.21
CA ILE A 15 39.44 11.44 -9.51
C ILE A 15 39.07 11.85 -8.09
N ALA A 16 39.92 12.64 -7.40
CA ALA A 16 39.62 13.15 -6.07
C ALA A 16 38.39 14.07 -6.07
N VAL A 17 38.30 14.97 -7.06
CA VAL A 17 37.14 15.85 -7.23
C VAL A 17 35.88 15.03 -7.55
N ILE A 18 35.95 14.05 -8.46
CA ILE A 18 34.81 13.17 -8.78
C ILE A 18 34.35 12.39 -7.55
N ALA A 19 35.28 11.85 -6.75
CA ALA A 19 34.96 11.10 -5.54
C ALA A 19 34.23 11.97 -4.51
N VAL A 20 34.68 13.22 -4.30
CA VAL A 20 34.01 14.16 -3.39
C VAL A 20 32.60 14.52 -3.88
N LEU A 21 32.44 14.82 -5.18
CA LEU A 21 31.13 15.14 -5.75
C LEU A 21 30.16 13.94 -5.68
N ALA A 22 30.64 12.74 -6.00
CA ALA A 22 29.84 11.52 -5.92
C ALA A 22 29.41 11.19 -4.48
N GLY A 23 30.29 11.44 -3.49
CA GLY A 23 30.00 11.26 -2.07
C GLY A 23 28.82 12.09 -1.59
N ILE A 24 28.70 13.33 -2.05
CA ILE A 24 27.60 14.24 -1.67
C ILE A 24 26.31 13.90 -2.44
N MET A 25 26.41 13.50 -3.71
CA MET A 25 25.24 13.19 -4.54
C MET A 25 24.53 11.89 -4.14
N THR A 26 25.25 10.90 -3.63
CA THR A 26 24.70 9.58 -3.29
C THR A 26 23.48 9.65 -2.35
N PRO A 27 23.51 10.32 -1.18
CA PRO A 27 22.35 10.38 -0.28
C PRO A 27 21.15 11.09 -0.91
N ALA A 28 21.36 12.19 -1.64
CA ALA A 28 20.28 12.91 -2.31
C ALA A 28 19.64 12.08 -3.44
N PHE A 29 20.44 11.35 -4.22
CA PHE A 29 19.96 10.49 -5.28
C PHE A 29 19.10 9.33 -4.75
N LEU A 30 19.52 8.70 -3.65
CA LEU A 30 18.73 7.64 -3.00
C LEU A 30 17.37 8.14 -2.53
N MET A 31 17.31 9.37 -2.00
CA MET A 31 16.04 10.01 -1.60
C MET A 31 15.14 10.31 -2.81
N ALA A 32 15.71 10.82 -3.89
CA ALA A 32 14.96 11.10 -5.12
C ALA A 32 14.37 9.82 -5.73
N LYS A 33 15.17 8.74 -5.77
CA LYS A 33 14.74 7.44 -6.27
C LYS A 33 13.57 6.86 -5.45
N GLU A 34 13.63 6.98 -4.13
CA GLU A 34 12.55 6.49 -3.27
C GLU A 34 11.28 7.31 -3.42
N LYS A 35 11.38 8.65 -3.51
CA LYS A 35 10.22 9.50 -3.82
C LYS A 35 9.58 9.13 -5.15
N ALA A 36 10.38 8.87 -6.19
CA ALA A 36 9.87 8.43 -7.49
C ALA A 36 9.08 7.12 -7.38
N ARG A 37 9.56 6.16 -6.57
CA ARG A 37 8.84 4.91 -6.31
C ARG A 37 7.54 5.12 -5.55
N ALA A 38 7.55 5.97 -4.53
CA ALA A 38 6.33 6.35 -3.83
C ALA A 38 5.30 6.98 -4.78
N THR A 39 5.72 7.87 -5.68
CA THR A 39 4.84 8.44 -6.72
C THR A 39 4.28 7.37 -7.67
N MET A 40 5.06 6.35 -8.02
CA MET A 40 4.55 5.21 -8.80
C MET A 40 3.51 4.42 -7.99
N CYS A 41 3.72 4.18 -6.69
CA CYS A 41 2.71 3.50 -5.85
C CYS A 41 1.41 4.32 -5.75
N ILE A 42 1.48 5.66 -5.71
CA ILE A 42 0.29 6.54 -5.82
C ILE A 42 -0.48 6.29 -7.13
N SER A 43 0.23 6.25 -8.27
CA SER A 43 -0.40 6.01 -9.57
C SER A 43 -1.07 4.65 -9.66
N ASN A 44 -0.45 3.62 -9.09
CA ASN A 44 -1.01 2.27 -9.00
C ASN A 44 -2.27 2.25 -8.13
N LEU A 45 -2.22 2.84 -6.93
CA LEU A 45 -3.38 2.93 -6.03
C LEU A 45 -4.55 3.70 -6.64
N ARG A 46 -4.28 4.75 -7.43
CA ARG A 46 -5.34 5.44 -8.19
C ARG A 46 -6.03 4.49 -9.17
N GLN A 47 -5.25 3.73 -9.95
CA GLN A 47 -5.82 2.76 -10.91
C GLN A 47 -6.63 1.67 -10.20
N ILE A 48 -6.13 1.14 -9.09
CA ILE A 48 -6.84 0.15 -8.29
C ILE A 48 -8.10 0.75 -7.66
N GLY A 49 -8.04 1.98 -7.14
CA GLY A 49 -9.19 2.69 -6.59
C GLY A 49 -10.26 2.97 -7.63
N THR A 50 -9.87 3.38 -8.85
CA THR A 50 -10.79 3.51 -9.99
C THR A 50 -11.42 2.17 -10.35
N ALA A 51 -10.65 1.09 -10.38
CA ALA A 51 -11.19 -0.25 -10.62
C ALA A 51 -12.20 -0.68 -9.56
N MET A 52 -11.92 -0.39 -8.28
CA MET A 52 -12.88 -0.63 -7.20
C MET A 52 -14.14 0.21 -7.38
N PHE A 53 -14.01 1.48 -7.73
CA PHE A 53 -15.16 2.34 -7.97
C PHE A 53 -16.05 1.83 -9.11
N LEU A 54 -15.45 1.37 -10.21
CA LEU A 54 -16.20 0.73 -11.31
C LEU A 54 -16.90 -0.54 -10.84
N TYR A 55 -16.23 -1.40 -10.07
CA TYR A 55 -16.87 -2.55 -9.46
C TYR A 55 -18.06 -2.14 -8.58
N VAL A 56 -17.88 -1.18 -7.68
CA VAL A 56 -18.95 -0.70 -6.78
C VAL A 56 -20.16 -0.22 -7.59
N GLN A 57 -19.95 0.47 -8.70
CA GLN A 57 -21.03 0.90 -9.60
C GLN A 57 -21.77 -0.27 -10.27
N ASP A 58 -21.03 -1.30 -10.71
CA ASP A 58 -21.62 -2.47 -11.39
C ASP A 58 -22.36 -3.41 -10.41
N TYR A 59 -22.11 -3.29 -9.10
CA TYR A 59 -22.67 -4.13 -8.04
C TYR A 59 -23.52 -3.34 -7.03
N ASP A 60 -24.45 -2.51 -7.52
CA ASP A 60 -25.46 -1.79 -6.73
C ASP A 60 -24.90 -0.91 -5.59
N GLY A 61 -23.71 -0.33 -5.80
CA GLY A 61 -23.04 0.51 -4.82
C GLY A 61 -22.37 -0.28 -3.69
N GLY A 62 -22.28 -1.61 -3.79
CA GLY A 62 -21.68 -2.49 -2.79
C GLY A 62 -20.19 -2.74 -3.03
N TYR A 63 -19.39 -2.59 -1.97
CA TYR A 63 -18.02 -3.12 -1.96
C TYR A 63 -18.02 -4.65 -1.98
N PRO A 64 -16.95 -5.29 -2.48
CA PRO A 64 -16.80 -6.74 -2.42
C PRO A 64 -17.07 -7.27 -1.01
N HIS A 65 -17.93 -8.27 -0.88
CA HIS A 65 -18.26 -8.89 0.41
C HIS A 65 -17.75 -10.34 0.42
N ASP A 66 -17.28 -10.80 1.57
CA ASP A 66 -16.68 -12.14 1.75
C ASP A 66 -15.50 -12.45 0.83
N ALA A 67 -14.84 -11.42 0.30
CA ALA A 67 -13.67 -11.54 -0.57
C ALA A 67 -12.35 -11.71 0.22
N GLY A 68 -12.40 -12.01 1.53
CA GLY A 68 -11.31 -12.47 2.42
C GLY A 68 -9.98 -11.71 2.49
N PRO A 69 -9.26 -11.76 3.63
CA PRO A 69 -7.83 -12.00 3.62
C PRO A 69 -7.59 -13.45 4.02
N ARG A 70 -6.44 -14.02 3.67
CA ARG A 70 -6.08 -15.43 3.89
C ARG A 70 -5.86 -15.82 5.37
N PHE A 71 -6.85 -15.62 6.24
CA PHE A 71 -6.86 -16.12 7.61
C PHE A 71 -8.29 -16.48 8.03
N THR A 72 -8.66 -17.73 7.83
CA THR A 72 -9.57 -18.44 8.75
C THR A 72 -8.77 -19.48 9.52
N PRO A 73 -8.22 -19.15 10.71
CA PRO A 73 -8.05 -20.14 11.76
C PRO A 73 -9.09 -19.84 12.83
N GLY A 74 -10.28 -20.42 12.70
CA GLY A 74 -11.35 -20.31 13.72
C GLY A 74 -12.20 -19.05 13.59
N LEU A 75 -13.52 -19.24 13.60
CA LEU A 75 -14.54 -18.19 13.65
C LEU A 75 -14.75 -17.75 15.10
N ASP A 76 -13.75 -17.15 15.72
CA ASP A 76 -13.86 -16.60 17.06
C ASP A 76 -13.16 -15.25 17.17
N VAL A 77 -13.53 -14.50 18.20
CA VAL A 77 -13.12 -13.14 18.64
C VAL A 77 -11.63 -12.76 18.48
N ASP A 78 -10.78 -13.69 18.08
CA ASP A 78 -9.37 -13.52 17.79
C ASP A 78 -9.11 -12.63 16.55
N PHE A 79 -10.02 -12.52 15.57
CA PHE A 79 -9.83 -11.64 14.41
C PHE A 79 -9.82 -10.14 14.78
N LEU A 80 -10.80 -9.66 15.55
CA LEU A 80 -10.83 -8.27 16.01
C LEU A 80 -9.68 -7.98 16.97
N ASN A 81 -9.36 -8.94 17.85
CA ASN A 81 -8.20 -8.82 18.73
C ASN A 81 -6.88 -8.82 17.95
N ARG A 82 -6.75 -9.49 16.79
CA ARG A 82 -5.57 -9.44 15.92
C ARG A 82 -5.49 -8.20 15.02
N ILE A 83 -6.62 -7.62 14.62
CA ILE A 83 -6.64 -6.29 13.99
C ILE A 83 -6.21 -5.23 15.01
N ARG A 84 -6.71 -5.33 16.24
CA ARG A 84 -6.44 -4.37 17.32
C ARG A 84 -5.07 -4.59 17.98
N ALA A 85 -4.59 -5.83 18.06
CA ALA A 85 -3.24 -6.19 18.51
C ALA A 85 -2.23 -6.03 17.37
N PHE A 86 -1.98 -4.78 17.01
CA PHE A 86 -0.71 -4.39 16.39
C PHE A 86 0.37 -4.41 17.47
N ASP A 87 0.90 -5.58 17.81
CA ASP A 87 1.98 -5.71 18.81
C ASP A 87 3.37 -5.32 18.26
N GLY A 88 3.44 -4.93 16.98
CA GLY A 88 4.66 -4.51 16.32
C GLY A 88 5.60 -5.65 15.89
N THR A 89 5.23 -6.91 16.10
CA THR A 89 6.03 -8.10 15.74
C THR A 89 5.46 -8.88 14.55
N ASP A 90 4.24 -8.53 14.12
CA ASP A 90 3.55 -9.22 13.05
C ASP A 90 4.04 -8.80 11.65
N GLU A 91 4.73 -9.72 10.97
CA GLU A 91 5.18 -9.57 9.58
C GLU A 91 4.20 -10.15 8.54
N SER A 92 2.99 -10.57 8.96
CA SER A 92 2.04 -11.24 8.06
C SER A 92 1.24 -10.28 7.17
N ASN A 93 0.88 -10.71 5.96
CA ASN A 93 -0.02 -9.98 5.06
C ASN A 93 -1.48 -10.14 5.51
N ARG A 94 -1.82 -9.69 6.73
CA ARG A 94 -3.17 -9.84 7.34
C ARG A 94 -4.30 -9.20 6.54
N PHE A 95 -3.96 -8.25 5.67
CA PHE A 95 -4.89 -7.52 4.81
C PHE A 95 -4.66 -7.85 3.33
N ASP A 96 -4.34 -9.11 3.01
CA ASP A 96 -4.05 -9.57 1.64
C ASP A 96 -5.19 -9.21 0.68
N ALA A 97 -4.92 -8.28 -0.24
CA ALA A 97 -5.88 -7.86 -1.25
C ALA A 97 -6.02 -8.85 -2.43
N ARG A 98 -5.36 -10.02 -2.39
CA ARG A 98 -5.42 -11.01 -3.48
C ARG A 98 -6.82 -11.42 -3.91
N PRO A 99 -7.80 -11.70 -3.02
CA PRO A 99 -9.08 -12.17 -3.52
C PRO A 99 -9.94 -11.00 -4.03
N VAL A 100 -9.68 -9.78 -3.59
CA VAL A 100 -10.20 -8.56 -4.23
C VAL A 100 -9.59 -8.33 -5.61
N LYS A 101 -8.29 -8.63 -5.81
CA LYS A 101 -7.66 -8.58 -7.16
C LYS A 101 -8.47 -9.40 -8.17
N GLY A 102 -8.85 -10.64 -7.84
CA GLY A 102 -9.62 -11.49 -8.76
C GLY A 102 -10.96 -10.87 -9.18
N LEU A 103 -11.59 -10.08 -8.31
CA LEU A 103 -12.83 -9.36 -8.62
C LEU A 103 -12.59 -8.10 -9.46
N LEU A 104 -11.42 -7.46 -9.27
CA LEU A 104 -11.06 -6.23 -9.97
C LEU A 104 -10.30 -6.45 -11.28
N GLU A 105 -9.89 -7.68 -11.58
CA GLU A 105 -9.19 -8.05 -12.81
C GLU A 105 -9.89 -7.57 -14.10
N PRO A 106 -11.22 -7.64 -14.25
CA PRO A 106 -11.91 -7.10 -15.43
C PRO A 106 -11.74 -5.58 -15.62
N TYR A 107 -11.48 -4.84 -14.53
CA TYR A 107 -11.37 -3.39 -14.52
C TYR A 107 -9.90 -2.90 -14.52
N VAL A 108 -8.94 -3.81 -14.37
CA VAL A 108 -7.50 -3.52 -14.32
C VAL A 108 -6.78 -4.22 -15.46
N MET A 109 -6.39 -3.45 -16.49
CA MET A 109 -5.76 -4.00 -17.71
C MET A 109 -4.27 -4.32 -17.57
N ASN A 110 -3.63 -3.97 -16.44
CA ASN A 110 -2.20 -4.13 -16.23
C ASN A 110 -1.90 -4.77 -14.87
N ASP A 111 -1.41 -6.01 -14.86
CA ASP A 111 -1.04 -6.70 -13.62
C ASP A 111 0.08 -6.00 -12.83
N GLY A 112 0.89 -5.17 -13.50
CA GLY A 112 1.96 -4.40 -12.86
C GLY A 112 1.46 -3.43 -11.78
N VAL A 113 0.19 -3.01 -11.84
CA VAL A 113 -0.38 -2.07 -10.85
C VAL A 113 -0.53 -2.69 -9.47
N TRP A 114 -0.57 -4.02 -9.37
CA TRP A 114 -0.68 -4.74 -8.09
C TRP A 114 0.65 -4.81 -7.33
N TYR A 115 1.70 -4.18 -7.86
CA TYR A 115 3.05 -4.21 -7.30
C TYR A 115 3.61 -2.80 -7.08
N CYS A 116 3.71 -2.39 -5.81
CA CYS A 116 4.46 -1.22 -5.34
C CYS A 116 5.98 -1.42 -5.58
N PRO A 117 6.64 -0.53 -6.35
CA PRO A 117 8.06 -0.66 -6.68
C PRO A 117 9.06 -0.52 -5.53
N SER A 118 8.62 -0.09 -4.35
CA SER A 118 9.46 0.01 -3.15
C SER A 118 9.54 -1.28 -2.35
N MET A 119 8.74 -2.30 -2.68
CA MET A 119 8.84 -3.59 -2.01
C MET A 119 10.13 -4.32 -2.40
N TRP A 120 10.98 -4.56 -1.40
CA TRP A 120 12.35 -5.10 -1.59
C TRP A 120 12.38 -6.57 -2.01
N THR A 121 11.30 -7.32 -1.78
CA THR A 121 11.16 -8.70 -2.24
C THR A 121 9.88 -8.88 -3.05
N ARG A 122 10.00 -9.51 -4.23
CA ARG A 122 8.84 -10.12 -4.93
C ARG A 122 8.31 -11.37 -4.19
N THR A 123 8.98 -11.75 -3.11
CA THR A 123 8.77 -12.99 -2.36
C THR A 123 9.05 -12.76 -0.88
N LEU A 124 8.03 -12.80 -0.03
CA LEU A 124 7.91 -13.70 1.14
C LEU A 124 6.57 -13.47 1.89
N PRO A 125 5.99 -14.48 2.59
CA PRO A 125 6.46 -15.86 2.74
C PRO A 125 5.43 -16.90 2.23
N GLN A 126 5.85 -17.75 1.28
CA GLN A 126 5.28 -19.09 1.06
C GLN A 126 3.78 -19.27 0.76
N SER A 127 3.18 -18.48 -0.13
CA SER A 127 2.60 -19.04 -1.39
C SER A 127 1.63 -18.08 -2.09
N ARG A 128 2.14 -17.49 -3.19
CA ARG A 128 1.42 -16.77 -4.27
C ARG A 128 1.00 -15.33 -3.92
N PRO A 129 1.81 -14.31 -4.29
CA PRO A 129 1.47 -12.90 -4.10
C PRO A 129 0.52 -12.47 -5.22
N GLY A 130 -0.74 -12.20 -4.89
CA GLY A 130 -1.64 -11.53 -5.85
C GLY A 130 -1.32 -10.04 -5.99
N THR A 131 -0.90 -9.42 -4.89
CA THR A 131 -0.69 -7.98 -4.77
C THR A 131 0.18 -7.69 -3.55
N ASN A 132 0.93 -6.58 -3.58
CA ASN A 132 1.60 -6.01 -2.40
C ASN A 132 0.95 -4.70 -1.92
N TYR A 133 -0.29 -4.50 -2.32
CA TYR A 133 -1.20 -3.58 -1.66
C TYR A 133 -2.07 -4.36 -0.69
N GLN A 134 -2.46 -3.70 0.38
CA GLN A 134 -3.40 -4.20 1.37
C GLN A 134 -4.76 -3.55 1.14
N VAL A 135 -5.82 -4.22 1.59
CA VAL A 135 -7.20 -3.75 1.49
C VAL A 135 -7.81 -3.56 2.87
N ASN A 136 -8.70 -2.59 3.02
CA ASN A 136 -9.41 -2.37 4.27
C ASN A 136 -10.38 -3.54 4.54
N PRO A 137 -10.13 -4.35 5.58
CA PRO A 137 -10.95 -5.52 5.89
C PRO A 137 -12.35 -5.15 6.34
N TYR A 138 -12.56 -3.96 6.91
CA TYR A 138 -13.89 -3.51 7.34
C TYR A 138 -14.80 -3.24 6.15
N LEU A 139 -14.25 -2.96 4.97
CA LEU A 139 -15.01 -2.83 3.72
C LEU A 139 -15.25 -4.20 3.08
N VAL A 140 -14.23 -5.07 3.04
CA VAL A 140 -14.27 -6.29 2.21
C VAL A 140 -14.59 -7.59 2.94
N VAL A 141 -14.55 -7.56 4.28
CA VAL A 141 -14.92 -8.65 5.18
C VAL A 141 -15.86 -8.09 6.24
N ASN A 142 -17.02 -7.64 5.79
CA ASN A 142 -18.07 -7.07 6.65
C ASN A 142 -18.89 -8.14 7.42
N ASN A 143 -18.26 -9.28 7.72
CA ASN A 143 -18.86 -10.42 8.44
C ASN A 143 -18.17 -10.68 9.79
N VAL A 144 -17.29 -9.78 10.20
CA VAL A 144 -16.67 -9.83 11.52
C VAL A 144 -17.72 -9.31 12.50
N PRO A 145 -18.16 -10.08 13.50
CA PRO A 145 -19.11 -9.60 14.48
C PRO A 145 -18.47 -8.52 15.37
N ASP A 146 -18.43 -7.27 14.89
CA ASP A 146 -18.06 -6.11 15.70
C ASP A 146 -19.34 -5.54 16.33
N PRO A 147 -19.41 -5.42 17.68
CA PRO A 147 -20.58 -4.89 18.37
C PRO A 147 -21.03 -3.50 17.91
N GLY A 148 -20.16 -2.74 17.22
CA GLY A 148 -20.48 -1.41 16.67
C GLY A 148 -20.96 -1.40 15.21
N GLN A 149 -21.02 -2.54 14.52
CA GLN A 149 -21.33 -2.59 13.10
C GLN A 149 -22.84 -2.33 12.84
N PRO A 150 -23.21 -1.36 11.97
CA PRO A 150 -24.61 -0.98 11.74
C PRO A 150 -25.48 -2.05 11.04
N HIS A 151 -24.91 -2.88 10.17
CA HIS A 151 -25.66 -3.88 9.41
C HIS A 151 -24.76 -5.03 8.92
N SER A 152 -25.37 -6.19 8.62
CA SER A 152 -24.71 -7.30 7.92
C SER A 152 -24.78 -7.13 6.39
N GLY A 153 -23.91 -7.85 5.66
CA GLY A 153 -23.86 -7.83 4.19
C GLY A 153 -22.83 -6.84 3.62
N PRO A 154 -22.81 -6.61 2.29
CA PRO A 154 -21.86 -5.69 1.66
C PRO A 154 -21.97 -4.26 2.22
N VAL A 155 -20.84 -3.62 2.52
CA VAL A 155 -20.80 -2.18 2.80
C VAL A 155 -21.15 -1.44 1.52
N ARG A 156 -22.09 -0.50 1.58
CA ARG A 156 -22.43 0.34 0.43
C ARG A 156 -21.68 1.66 0.51
N GLU A 157 -21.47 2.29 -0.64
CA GLU A 157 -20.94 3.65 -0.71
C GLU A 157 -21.76 4.64 0.14
N SER A 158 -23.08 4.45 0.19
CA SER A 158 -24.00 5.25 1.01
C SER A 158 -23.80 5.10 2.52
N ASP A 159 -23.17 4.00 2.96
CA ASP A 159 -23.00 3.69 4.39
C ASP A 159 -21.76 4.39 4.97
N ILE A 160 -20.89 4.92 4.10
CA ILE A 160 -19.61 5.50 4.49
C ILE A 160 -19.79 6.98 4.82
N ALA A 161 -19.83 7.30 6.12
CA ALA A 161 -20.04 8.66 6.60
C ALA A 161 -18.92 9.65 6.20
N ARG A 162 -17.68 9.16 6.04
CA ARG A 162 -16.50 10.00 5.72
C ARG A 162 -15.66 9.42 4.57
N PRO A 163 -16.12 9.52 3.31
CA PRO A 163 -15.47 8.83 2.19
C PRO A 163 -14.00 9.19 1.93
N SER A 164 -13.57 10.38 2.33
CA SER A 164 -12.19 10.82 2.16
C SER A 164 -11.23 10.35 3.27
N SER A 165 -11.77 9.79 4.36
CA SER A 165 -11.02 9.38 5.56
C SER A 165 -10.95 7.86 5.73
N VAL A 166 -11.69 7.10 4.93
CA VAL A 166 -11.68 5.63 4.96
C VAL A 166 -10.87 5.11 3.78
N ALA A 167 -9.79 4.38 4.05
CA ALA A 167 -8.97 3.79 3.00
C ALA A 167 -9.68 2.56 2.42
N VAL A 168 -9.58 2.38 1.11
CA VAL A 168 -9.92 1.11 0.43
C VAL A 168 -8.68 0.26 0.30
N PHE A 169 -7.62 0.81 -0.31
CA PHE A 169 -6.32 0.15 -0.45
C PHE A 169 -5.20 1.01 0.09
N PHE A 170 -4.12 0.37 0.49
CA PHE A 170 -2.94 1.05 0.99
C PHE A 170 -1.68 0.23 0.73
N ASP A 171 -0.52 0.90 0.71
CA ASP A 171 0.77 0.24 0.56
C ASP A 171 0.97 -0.81 1.67
N PHE A 172 1.70 -1.89 1.34
CA PHE A 172 2.02 -2.95 2.30
C PHE A 172 2.59 -2.39 3.60
N TYR A 173 1.91 -2.67 4.70
CA TYR A 173 2.40 -2.41 6.04
C TYR A 173 2.97 -3.71 6.62
N LEU A 174 4.30 -3.86 6.58
CA LEU A 174 5.04 -4.70 7.52
C LEU A 174 5.20 -3.88 8.80
N ALA A 175 4.62 -4.32 9.90
CA ALA A 175 4.78 -3.66 11.19
C ALA A 175 6.27 -3.44 11.50
N GLY A 176 6.73 -2.18 11.42
CA GLY A 176 8.11 -1.76 11.69
C GLY A 176 9.07 -1.70 10.49
N LYS A 177 8.79 -2.39 9.37
CA LYS A 177 9.62 -2.30 8.15
C LYS A 177 9.01 -1.33 7.16
N ARG A 178 9.66 -0.17 7.06
CA ARG A 178 9.32 0.98 6.24
C ARG A 178 9.38 0.61 4.75
N LEU A 179 8.23 0.38 4.11
CA LEU A 179 8.17 0.20 2.64
C LEU A 179 8.59 1.49 1.94
N HIS A 180 8.04 2.61 2.40
CA HIS A 180 8.56 3.94 2.13
C HIS A 180 9.12 4.58 3.40
N ARG A 181 10.06 5.52 3.23
CA ARG A 181 10.93 6.03 4.31
C ARG A 181 10.18 6.60 5.52
N ASP A 182 9.10 7.34 5.29
CA ASP A 182 8.42 8.18 6.31
C ASP A 182 6.89 8.09 6.26
N GLY A 183 6.33 7.16 5.49
CA GLY A 183 4.88 7.04 5.35
C GLY A 183 4.43 5.92 4.43
N ARG A 184 3.16 6.01 4.02
CA ARG A 184 2.46 5.09 3.12
C ARG A 184 1.48 5.86 2.25
N ASN A 185 1.17 5.32 1.09
CA ASN A 185 0.06 5.76 0.27
C ASN A 185 -1.19 4.95 0.61
N ALA A 186 -2.34 5.63 0.61
CA ALA A 186 -3.64 5.00 0.71
C ALA A 186 -4.60 5.67 -0.26
N VAL A 187 -5.42 4.87 -0.95
CA VAL A 187 -6.57 5.36 -1.71
C VAL A 187 -7.79 5.33 -0.81
N ALA A 188 -8.46 6.47 -0.67
CA ALA A 188 -9.69 6.60 0.09
C ALA A 188 -10.90 6.11 -0.72
N THR A 189 -12.03 5.90 -0.05
CA THR A 189 -13.29 5.44 -0.67
C THR A 189 -13.86 6.44 -1.68
N ASP A 190 -13.51 7.72 -1.58
CA ASP A 190 -13.81 8.75 -2.58
C ASP A 190 -12.83 8.78 -3.78
N GLY A 191 -11.87 7.85 -3.84
CA GLY A 191 -10.86 7.73 -4.89
C GLY A 191 -9.62 8.61 -4.72
N HIS A 192 -9.56 9.49 -3.71
CA HIS A 192 -8.36 10.31 -3.49
C HIS A 192 -7.23 9.48 -2.88
N VAL A 193 -6.06 9.54 -3.51
CA VAL A 193 -4.83 8.96 -2.92
C VAL A 193 -4.13 10.00 -2.06
N LYS A 194 -3.90 9.64 -0.80
CA LYS A 194 -3.25 10.49 0.21
C LYS A 194 -1.97 9.83 0.69
N TRP A 195 -0.95 10.65 0.92
CA TRP A 195 0.23 10.26 1.66
C TRP A 195 -0.04 10.38 3.16
N GLN A 196 0.17 9.30 3.89
CA GLN A 196 0.05 9.26 5.33
C GLN A 196 1.44 9.14 5.94
N ARG A 197 1.82 10.09 6.80
CA ARG A 197 3.07 10.01 7.56
C ARG A 197 2.97 8.96 8.66
N ASN A 198 4.10 8.36 8.98
CA ASN A 198 4.20 7.44 10.11
C ASN A 198 3.78 8.14 11.42
N GLY A 199 3.03 7.43 12.28
CA GLY A 199 2.51 7.96 13.54
C GLY A 199 1.21 8.75 13.43
N GLN A 200 0.70 9.01 12.22
CA GLN A 200 -0.69 9.45 12.04
C GLN A 200 -1.64 8.25 12.19
N GLU A 201 -2.83 8.48 12.74
CA GLU A 201 -3.86 7.46 12.93
C GLU A 201 -4.20 6.74 11.62
N LEU A 202 -4.28 5.42 11.69
CA LEU A 202 -4.41 4.53 10.54
C LEU A 202 -5.68 4.88 9.74
N ILE A 203 -5.58 5.09 8.42
CA ILE A 203 -6.76 5.32 7.54
C ILE A 203 -7.57 4.00 7.34
N VAL A 204 -7.15 2.91 7.98
CA VAL A 204 -7.93 1.67 8.13
C VAL A 204 -8.85 1.83 9.35
N LEU A 205 -9.69 2.86 9.30
CA LEU A 205 -10.78 3.00 10.24
C LEU A 205 -11.93 2.09 9.80
N PRO A 206 -12.72 1.57 10.76
CA PRO A 206 -14.04 1.05 10.45
C PRO A 206 -14.86 2.14 9.75
N TRP A 207 -15.60 1.75 8.71
CA TRP A 207 -16.34 2.68 7.87
C TRP A 207 -17.47 3.43 8.61
N TRP A 208 -17.88 2.92 9.78
CA TRP A 208 -18.95 3.44 10.62
C TRP A 208 -18.48 4.37 11.75
N ILE A 209 -17.17 4.66 11.90
CA ILE A 209 -16.69 5.61 12.92
C ILE A 209 -16.95 7.05 12.46
N THR A 210 -17.65 7.82 13.29
CA THR A 210 -18.12 9.18 13.01
C THR A 210 -17.33 10.29 13.70
N ASP A 211 -16.35 9.98 14.56
CA ASP A 211 -15.66 10.95 15.42
C ASP A 211 -14.24 11.23 14.93
#